data_AF-U7QB78-F1
#
_entry.id   AF-U7QB78-F1
#
_cell.length_a   1.000
_cell.length_b   1.000
_cell.length_c   1.000
_cell.angle_alpha   90.00
_cell.angle_beta   90.00
_cell.angle_gamma   90.00
#
_symmetry.space_group_name_H-M   'P 1'
#
loop_
_entity.id
_entity.type
_entity.pdbx_description
1 polymer ?
#
loop_
_entity_poly.entity_id
_entity_poly.type
_entity_poly.pdbx_seq_one_letter_code
_entity_poly.pdbx_strand_id
1 'polypeptide(L)'
;MTIAVERPQLQRGWFDVLDDWLKRDRFVFVGWSGILLFPCAYLALGAWLTGTTFVTSWYTHGLASSYLEGCNFLTAAVSTPANSLGHSLLFLWGPEAQWDFARWCQLGGLWAFTALHGAFALIGFCLRQL
;
A
#
# COMPACT_ATOMS: atom_id res chain seq x y z
N MET A 1 52.79 -18.50 -17.20
CA MET A 1 52.71 -17.03 -17.06
C MET A 1 51.24 -16.67 -17.07
N THR A 2 50.63 -16.53 -15.89
CA THR A 2 49.22 -16.13 -15.74
C THR A 2 49.19 -14.61 -15.66
N ILE A 3 48.81 -13.97 -16.76
CA ILE A 3 48.58 -12.53 -16.81
C ILE A 3 47.34 -12.24 -15.95
N ALA A 4 47.54 -11.51 -14.86
CA ALA A 4 46.45 -10.87 -14.15
C ALA A 4 45.89 -9.79 -15.07
N VAL A 5 44.75 -10.09 -15.72
CA VAL A 5 43.96 -9.07 -16.40
C VAL A 5 43.41 -8.19 -15.30
N GLU A 6 44.06 -7.05 -15.08
CA GLU A 6 43.50 -5.97 -14.26
C GLU A 6 42.15 -5.59 -14.90
N ARG A 7 41.06 -5.96 -14.22
CA ARG A 7 39.74 -5.45 -14.58
C ARG A 7 39.84 -3.93 -14.41
N PRO A 8 39.50 -3.12 -15.42
CA PRO A 8 39.45 -1.68 -15.22
C PRO A 8 38.58 -1.42 -14.01
N GLN A 9 39.08 -0.60 -13.08
CA GLN A 9 38.30 -0.09 -11.97
C GLN A 9 37.12 0.70 -12.58
N LEU A 10 36.04 -0.01 -12.90
CA LEU A 10 34.76 0.59 -13.19
C LEU A 10 34.46 1.46 -11.97
N GLN A 11 34.45 2.78 -12.17
CA GLN A 11 34.00 3.72 -11.15
C GLN A 11 32.62 3.26 -10.70
N ARG A 12 32.55 2.62 -9.53
CA ARG A 12 31.29 2.18 -8.93
C ARG A 12 30.42 3.39 -8.74
N GLY A 13 29.31 3.45 -9.46
CA GLY A 13 28.33 4.52 -9.33
C GLY A 13 27.51 4.33 -8.06
N TRP A 14 26.82 5.38 -7.63
CA TRP A 14 25.87 5.29 -6.52
C TRP A 14 24.74 4.29 -6.81
N PHE A 15 24.37 4.12 -8.08
CA PHE A 15 23.37 3.14 -8.52
C PHE A 15 23.83 1.71 -8.24
N ASP A 16 25.10 1.39 -8.52
CA ASP A 16 25.66 0.05 -8.25
C ASP A 16 25.71 -0.24 -6.75
N VAL A 17 26.06 0.78 -5.94
CA VAL A 17 26.06 0.67 -4.47
C VAL A 17 24.64 0.44 -3.94
N LEU A 18 23.64 1.11 -4.51
CA LEU A 18 22.24 0.92 -4.14
C LEU A 18 21.72 -0.46 -4.58
N ASP A 19 22.06 -0.91 -5.79
CA ASP A 19 21.71 -2.24 -6.31
C ASP A 19 22.28 -3.34 -5.42
N ASP A 20 23.58 -3.26 -5.08
CA ASP A 20 24.27 -4.17 -4.18
C ASP A 20 23.61 -4.19 -2.80
N TRP A 21 23.20 -3.02 -2.28
CA TRP A 21 22.50 -2.95 -1.00
C TRP A 21 21.13 -3.62 -1.10
N LEU A 22 20.30 -3.26 -2.09
CA LEU A 22 18.94 -3.79 -2.25
C LEU A 22 18.92 -5.30 -2.41
N LYS A 23 19.92 -5.88 -3.11
CA LYS A 23 20.02 -7.31 -3.39
C LYS A 23 20.78 -8.11 -2.32
N ARG A 24 21.22 -7.46 -1.23
CA ARG A 24 21.93 -8.15 -0.15
C ARG A 24 21.09 -9.28 0.44
N ASP A 25 21.71 -10.45 0.58
CA ASP A 25 21.14 -11.61 1.26
C ASP A 25 20.90 -11.29 2.75
N ARG A 26 19.64 -11.40 3.17
CA ARG A 26 19.14 -11.03 4.49
C ARG A 26 17.81 -11.74 4.73
N PHE A 27 17.38 -11.84 5.99
CA PHE A 27 16.14 -12.54 6.36
C PHE A 27 14.91 -12.10 5.55
N VAL A 28 14.69 -10.79 5.39
CA VAL A 28 13.69 -10.24 4.47
C VAL A 28 14.40 -9.57 3.31
N PHE A 29 14.60 -10.30 2.21
CA PHE A 29 15.14 -9.75 0.96
C PHE A 29 14.35 -8.50 0.54
N VAL A 30 15.03 -7.46 0.02
CA VAL A 30 14.36 -6.23 -0.43
C VAL A 30 14.20 -6.22 -1.94
N GLY A 31 15.31 -6.14 -2.67
CA GLY A 31 15.32 -5.99 -4.12
C GLY A 31 14.70 -4.67 -4.58
N TRP A 32 14.79 -4.37 -5.88
CA TRP A 32 14.12 -3.20 -6.46
C TRP A 32 12.60 -3.27 -6.34
N SER A 33 12.04 -4.47 -6.49
CA SER A 33 10.61 -4.73 -6.31
C SER A 33 10.13 -4.42 -4.90
N GLY A 34 10.97 -4.60 -3.88
CA GLY A 34 10.68 -4.27 -2.48
C GLY A 34 10.34 -2.79 -2.26
N ILE A 35 10.88 -1.88 -3.08
CA ILE A 35 10.62 -0.45 -2.97
C ILE A 35 9.14 -0.15 -3.26
N LEU A 36 8.52 -0.87 -4.18
CA LEU A 36 7.09 -0.77 -4.47
C LEU A 36 6.26 -1.65 -3.51
N LEU A 37 6.68 -2.91 -3.35
CA LEU A 37 5.93 -3.91 -2.61
C LEU A 37 5.70 -3.53 -1.15
N PHE A 38 6.76 -3.19 -0.40
CA PHE A 38 6.63 -3.02 1.04
C PHE A 38 5.72 -1.84 1.44
N PRO A 39 5.88 -0.62 0.91
CA PRO A 39 4.99 0.47 1.30
C PRO A 39 3.55 0.19 0.86
N CYS A 40 3.32 -0.33 -0.34
CA CYS A 40 1.97 -0.60 -0.83
C CYS A 40 1.29 -1.73 -0.05
N ALA A 41 1.99 -2.84 0.23
CA ALA A 41 1.42 -3.95 1.00
C ALA A 41 1.14 -3.54 2.44
N TYR A 42 2.07 -2.81 3.06
CA TYR A 42 1.93 -2.31 4.42
C TYR A 42 0.74 -1.35 4.54
N LEU A 43 0.60 -0.41 3.60
CA LEU A 43 -0.52 0.54 3.58
C LEU A 43 -1.85 -0.15 3.31
N ALA A 44 -1.93 -1.11 2.39
CA ALA A 44 -3.18 -1.82 2.11
C ALA A 44 -3.65 -2.65 3.32
N LEU A 45 -2.74 -3.41 3.94
CA LEU A 45 -3.05 -4.20 5.12
C LEU A 45 -3.39 -3.29 6.32
N GLY A 46 -2.59 -2.24 6.54
CA GLY A 46 -2.82 -1.26 7.60
C GLY A 46 -4.13 -0.52 7.46
N ALA A 47 -4.51 -0.14 6.24
CA ALA A 47 -5.80 0.50 5.96
C ALA A 47 -6.98 -0.43 6.23
N TRP A 48 -6.88 -1.70 5.85
CA TRP A 48 -7.92 -2.70 6.15
C TRP A 48 -8.08 -2.91 7.66
N LEU A 49 -6.98 -3.09 8.39
CA LEU A 49 -6.99 -3.23 9.85
C LEU A 49 -7.55 -1.97 10.53
N THR A 50 -7.13 -0.79 10.09
CA THR A 50 -7.60 0.49 10.64
C THR A 50 -9.11 0.66 10.40
N GLY A 51 -9.57 0.38 9.18
CA GLY A 51 -10.97 0.54 8.81
C GLY A 51 -11.88 -0.43 9.55
N THR A 52 -11.55 -1.72 9.54
CA THR A 52 -12.32 -2.75 10.28
C THR A 52 -12.31 -2.54 11.80
N THR A 53 -11.31 -1.84 12.33
CA THR A 53 -11.25 -1.56 13.78
C THR A 53 -12.03 -0.32 14.17
N PHE A 54 -11.95 0.77 13.39
CA PHE A 54 -12.38 2.09 13.85
C PHE A 54 -13.37 2.83 12.94
N VAL A 55 -13.57 2.39 11.69
CA VAL A 55 -14.26 3.22 10.68
C VAL A 55 -15.65 2.69 10.36
N THR A 56 -16.62 3.59 10.45
CA THR A 56 -18.02 3.35 10.12
C THR A 56 -18.30 3.40 8.63
N SER A 57 -19.32 2.66 8.21
CA SER A 57 -19.95 2.73 6.89
C SER A 57 -21.33 3.38 6.95
N TRP A 58 -21.64 4.10 8.03
CA TRP A 58 -22.94 4.75 8.23
C TRP A 58 -23.29 5.75 7.11
N TYR A 59 -22.31 6.56 6.70
CA TYR A 59 -22.52 7.61 5.69
C TYR A 59 -22.53 7.09 4.25
N THR A 60 -22.03 5.88 4.01
CA THR A 60 -21.96 5.28 2.67
C THR A 60 -23.04 4.22 2.45
N HIS A 61 -23.37 3.44 3.48
CA HIS A 61 -24.27 2.28 3.39
C HIS A 61 -25.33 2.22 4.49
N GLY A 62 -25.29 3.10 5.51
CA GLY A 62 -26.17 3.00 6.66
C GLY A 62 -25.88 1.78 7.54
N LEU A 63 -24.62 1.32 7.59
CA LEU A 63 -24.19 0.12 8.30
C LEU A 63 -23.14 0.44 9.36
N ALA A 64 -23.21 -0.25 10.49
CA ALA A 64 -22.05 -0.44 11.36
C ALA A 64 -21.10 -1.45 10.71
N SER A 65 -19.80 -1.14 10.71
CA SER A 65 -18.80 -1.96 9.99
C SER A 65 -17.47 -2.14 10.74
N SER A 66 -17.36 -1.62 11.96
CA SER A 66 -16.12 -1.68 12.74
C SER A 66 -16.28 -2.36 14.09
N TYR A 67 -15.17 -2.87 14.64
CA TYR A 67 -15.12 -3.40 16.01
C TYR A 67 -15.55 -2.34 17.03
N LEU A 68 -15.20 -1.07 16.81
CA LEU A 68 -15.62 0.06 17.64
C LEU A 68 -17.15 0.20 17.71
N GLU A 69 -17.86 -0.17 16.64
CA GLU A 69 -19.32 -0.13 16.56
C GLU A 69 -19.99 -1.44 17.00
N GLY A 70 -19.22 -2.44 17.44
CA GLY A 70 -19.73 -3.72 17.93
C GLY A 70 -19.79 -4.84 16.87
N CYS A 71 -19.22 -4.64 15.67
CA CYS A 71 -19.01 -5.75 14.74
C CYS A 71 -18.01 -6.76 15.31
N ASN A 72 -18.08 -8.00 14.83
CA ASN A 72 -17.06 -9.03 15.07
C ASN A 72 -16.24 -9.30 13.80
N PHE A 73 -15.25 -10.20 13.88
CA PHE A 73 -14.35 -10.52 12.76
C PHE A 73 -15.06 -10.94 11.47
N LEU A 74 -16.23 -11.57 11.57
CA LEU A 74 -17.01 -12.02 10.41
C LEU A 74 -17.80 -10.89 9.74
N THR A 75 -18.08 -9.81 10.48
CA THR A 75 -18.98 -8.73 10.05
C THR A 75 -18.28 -7.39 9.82
N ALA A 76 -17.07 -7.20 10.36
CA ALA A 76 -16.32 -5.98 10.16
C ALA A 76 -15.85 -5.85 8.70
N ALA A 77 -15.88 -4.63 8.16
CA ALA A 77 -15.54 -4.39 6.77
C ALA A 77 -15.00 -2.97 6.55
N VAL A 78 -14.20 -2.82 5.49
CA VAL A 78 -13.97 -1.51 4.84
C VAL A 78 -14.87 -1.47 3.62
N SER A 79 -16.04 -0.84 3.77
CA SER A 79 -17.07 -0.85 2.73
C SER A 79 -16.75 0.12 1.58
N THR A 80 -17.33 -0.14 0.40
CA THR A 80 -17.20 0.73 -0.77
C THR A 80 -17.72 2.15 -0.49
N PRO A 81 -17.23 3.17 -1.23
CA PRO A 81 -17.82 4.50 -1.18
C PRO A 81 -19.29 4.50 -1.60
N ALA A 82 -20.02 5.57 -1.25
CA ALA A 82 -21.40 5.76 -1.68
C ALA A 82 -21.49 5.82 -3.21
N ASN A 83 -22.58 5.30 -3.80
CA ASN A 83 -22.77 5.28 -5.26
C ASN A 83 -22.71 6.68 -5.90
N SER A 84 -23.06 7.74 -5.15
CA SER A 84 -22.96 9.13 -5.60
C SER A 84 -21.54 9.60 -5.88
N LEU A 85 -20.52 8.91 -5.36
CA LEU A 85 -19.11 9.20 -5.62
C LEU A 85 -18.59 8.56 -6.92
N GLY A 86 -19.42 7.73 -7.59
CA GLY A 86 -19.11 7.12 -8.87
C GLY A 86 -17.79 6.35 -8.86
N HIS A 87 -16.89 6.72 -9.79
CA HIS A 87 -15.55 6.15 -9.90
C HIS A 87 -14.45 7.10 -9.41
N SER A 88 -14.77 8.01 -8.49
CA SER A 88 -13.75 8.89 -7.91
C SER A 88 -12.63 8.05 -7.30
N LEU A 89 -11.38 8.45 -7.57
CA LEU A 89 -10.21 7.88 -6.90
C LEU A 89 -10.19 8.20 -5.41
N LEU A 90 -10.97 9.21 -5.00
CA LEU A 90 -11.22 9.58 -3.62
C LEU A 90 -9.90 9.78 -2.86
N PHE A 91 -8.99 10.58 -3.42
CA PHE A 91 -7.74 10.92 -2.75
C PHE A 91 -8.02 11.76 -1.50
N LEU A 92 -7.19 11.62 -0.48
CA LEU A 92 -7.29 12.43 0.74
C LEU A 92 -7.23 13.93 0.43
N TRP A 93 -6.39 14.32 -0.52
CA TRP A 93 -6.25 15.69 -1.03
C TRP A 93 -7.20 16.02 -2.18
N GLY A 94 -8.09 15.10 -2.55
CA GLY A 94 -9.09 15.29 -3.59
C GLY A 94 -10.16 16.31 -3.18
N PRO A 95 -10.97 16.79 -4.14
CA PRO A 95 -12.01 17.79 -3.88
C PRO A 95 -13.13 17.30 -2.94
N GLU A 96 -13.30 15.99 -2.77
CA GLU A 96 -14.31 15.39 -1.90
C GLU A 96 -13.93 15.49 -0.42
N ALA A 97 -12.65 15.27 -0.10
CA ALA A 97 -12.14 15.21 1.27
C ALA A 97 -11.33 16.45 1.68
N GLN A 98 -10.65 17.11 0.74
CA GLN A 98 -9.95 18.38 0.95
C GLN A 98 -8.99 18.36 2.15
N TRP A 99 -8.22 17.27 2.29
CA TRP A 99 -7.30 17.01 3.40
C TRP A 99 -7.94 16.75 4.77
N ASP A 100 -9.27 16.76 4.87
CA ASP A 100 -9.98 16.30 6.06
C ASP A 100 -9.98 14.77 6.10
N PHE A 101 -9.08 14.21 6.92
CA PHE A 101 -8.95 12.77 7.09
C PHE A 101 -10.18 12.11 7.70
N ALA A 102 -10.86 12.77 8.65
CA ALA A 102 -12.05 12.21 9.27
C ALA A 102 -13.18 12.10 8.24
N ARG A 103 -13.39 13.17 7.45
CA ARG A 103 -14.36 13.16 6.36
C ARG A 103 -13.99 12.15 5.28
N TRP A 104 -12.71 12.05 4.93
CA TRP A 104 -12.24 11.06 3.97
C TRP A 104 -12.58 9.63 4.37
N CYS A 105 -12.39 9.28 5.65
CA CYS A 105 -12.83 7.99 6.20
C CYS A 105 -14.34 7.80 6.09
N GLN A 106 -15.13 8.82 6.45
CA GLN A 106 -16.61 8.77 6.37
C GLN A 106 -17.13 8.61 4.94
N LEU A 107 -16.41 9.13 3.94
CA LEU A 107 -16.77 9.02 2.53
C LEU A 107 -16.40 7.66 1.91
N GLY A 108 -15.77 6.76 2.67
CA GLY A 108 -15.30 5.46 2.18
C GLY A 108 -13.92 5.51 1.50
N GLY A 109 -13.12 6.54 1.75
CA GLY A 109 -11.80 6.71 1.12
C GLY A 109 -10.82 5.57 1.40
N LEU A 110 -10.93 4.91 2.55
CA LEU A 110 -10.13 3.73 2.87
C LEU A 110 -10.35 2.56 1.90
N TRP A 111 -11.52 2.47 1.25
CA TRP A 111 -11.76 1.43 0.25
C TRP A 111 -10.89 1.61 -0.98
N ALA A 112 -10.93 2.81 -1.60
CA ALA A 112 -10.11 3.12 -2.76
C ALA A 112 -8.61 3.06 -2.41
N PHE A 113 -8.25 3.54 -1.22
CA PHE A 113 -6.89 3.46 -0.71
C PHE A 113 -6.40 2.01 -0.61
N THR A 114 -7.18 1.14 0.03
CA THR A 114 -6.85 -0.29 0.19
C THR A 114 -6.77 -0.97 -1.17
N ALA A 115 -7.73 -0.72 -2.07
CA ALA A 115 -7.77 -1.34 -3.39
C ALA A 115 -6.58 -0.92 -4.27
N LEU A 116 -6.26 0.38 -4.34
CA LEU A 116 -5.17 0.89 -5.15
C LEU A 116 -3.80 0.44 -4.62
N HIS A 117 -3.55 0.59 -3.31
CA HIS A 117 -2.30 0.11 -2.73
C HIS A 117 -2.20 -1.42 -2.81
N GLY A 118 -3.30 -2.15 -2.63
CA GLY A 118 -3.34 -3.60 -2.83
C GLY A 118 -2.97 -4.00 -4.25
N ALA A 119 -3.49 -3.30 -5.27
CA ALA A 119 -3.14 -3.56 -6.66
C ALA A 119 -1.65 -3.32 -6.93
N PHE A 120 -1.09 -2.19 -6.47
CA PHE A 120 0.35 -1.92 -6.60
C PHE A 120 1.22 -2.89 -5.79
N ALA A 121 0.74 -3.35 -4.63
CA ALA A 121 1.41 -4.37 -3.84
C ALA A 121 1.47 -5.70 -4.60
N LEU A 122 0.38 -6.11 -5.24
CA LEU A 122 0.37 -7.32 -6.08
C LEU A 122 1.31 -7.19 -7.28
N ILE A 123 1.37 -6.02 -7.94
CA ILE A 123 2.36 -5.76 -8.99
C ILE A 123 3.78 -5.90 -8.43
N GLY A 124 4.08 -5.26 -7.29
CA GLY A 124 5.37 -5.37 -6.62
C GLY A 124 5.72 -6.80 -6.20
N PHE A 125 4.73 -7.59 -5.83
CA PHE A 125 4.91 -9.00 -5.47
C PHE A 125 5.22 -9.86 -6.70
N CYS A 126 4.48 -9.67 -7.81
CA CYS A 126 4.80 -10.33 -9.08
C CYS A 126 6.21 -9.98 -9.54
N LEU A 127 6.60 -8.70 -9.48
CA LEU A 127 7.96 -8.25 -9.83
C LEU A 127 9.05 -8.84 -8.93
N ARG A 128 8.71 -9.23 -7.70
CA ARG A 128 9.65 -9.90 -6.78
C ARG A 128 9.86 -11.37 -7.10
N GLN A 129 8.88 -12.00 -7.74
CA GLN A 129 8.95 -13.42 -8.13
C GLN A 129 9.75 -13.64 -9.42
N LEU A 130 9.91 -12.60 -10.25
CA LEU A 130 10.74 -12.59 -11.46
C LEU A 130 12.23 -12.52 -11.12
#